data_AF-A0A7G8E3Q2-F1
#
_entry.id   AF-A0A7G8E3Q2-F1
#
_cell.length_a   1.000
_cell.length_b   1.000
_cell.length_c   1.000
_cell.angle_alpha   90.00
_cell.angle_beta   90.00
_cell.angle_gamma   90.00
#
_symmetry.space_group_name_H-M   'P 1'
#
loop_
_entity.id
_entity.type
_entity.pdbx_description
1 polymer ?
#
loop_
_entity_poly.entity_id
_entity_poly.type
_entity_poly.pdbx_seq_one_letter_code
_entity_poly.pdbx_strand_id
1 'polypeptide(L)' 'MHPLELFDRFRRRFGWFLPGRQLWERNPDQVAPNRCDDWLLEPPSLEEARLLFPQLDEERALLRYQQLRLEMRERDGRGF' A
#
# COMPACT_ATOMS: atom_id res chain seq x y z
N MET A 1 11.09 19.59 -2.76
CA MET A 1 9.67 19.36 -3.07
C MET A 1 9.53 17.97 -3.65
N HIS A 2 8.77 17.10 -3.01
CA HIS A 2 8.64 15.70 -3.42
C HIS A 2 7.67 15.59 -4.61
N PRO A 3 7.93 14.77 -5.64
CA PRO A 3 7.05 14.65 -6.81
C PRO A 3 5.62 14.24 -6.43
N LEU A 4 5.44 13.49 -5.34
CA LEU A 4 4.11 13.15 -4.82
C LEU A 4 3.35 14.35 -4.26
N GLU A 5 4.02 15.35 -3.68
CA GLU A 5 3.36 16.55 -3.15
C GLU A 5 2.79 17.42 -4.28
N LEU A 6 3.49 17.50 -5.41
CA LEU A 6 3.01 18.19 -6.61
C LEU A 6 1.77 17.53 -7.18
N PHE A 7 1.77 16.20 -7.25
CA PHE A 7 0.62 15.41 -7.69
C PHE A 7 -0.58 15.61 -6.75
N ASP A 8 -0.37 15.54 -5.44
CA ASP A 8 -1.43 15.76 -4.45
C ASP A 8 -2.01 17.16 -4.52
N ARG A 9 -1.17 18.18 -4.72
CA ARG A 9 -1.62 19.57 -4.86
C ARG A 9 -2.43 19.78 -6.13
N PHE A 10 -1.98 19.22 -7.25
CA PHE A 10 -2.71 19.25 -8.52
C PHE A 10 -4.06 18.52 -8.39
N ARG A 11 -4.06 17.32 -7.80
CA ARG A 11 -5.25 16.50 -7.57
C ARG A 11 -6.31 17.22 -6.73
N ARG A 12 -5.90 17.90 -5.65
CA ARG A 12 -6.82 18.69 -4.81
C ARG A 12 -7.40 19.90 -5.55
N ARG A 13 -6.61 20.55 -6.42
CA ARG A 13 -7.03 21.74 -7.19
C ARG A 13 -8.04 21.39 -8.28
N PHE A 14 -7.81 20.30 -9.01
CA PHE A 14 -8.69 19.86 -10.11
C PHE A 14 -9.88 19.02 -9.63
N GLY A 15 -9.74 18.30 -8.52
CA GLY A 15 -10.82 17.53 -7.90
C GLY A 15 -11.95 18.36 -7.27
N TRP A 16 -11.81 19.70 -7.17
CA TRP A 16 -12.92 20.59 -6.79
C TRP A 16 -13.97 20.76 -7.91
N PHE A 17 -13.59 20.56 -9.18
CA PHE A 17 -14.46 20.83 -10.34
C PHE A 17 -15.18 19.59 -10.88
N LEU A 18 -14.84 18.39 -10.42
CA LEU A 18 -15.41 17.14 -10.91
C LEU A 18 -16.49 16.61 -9.94
N PRO A 19 -17.71 16.27 -10.40
CA PRO A 19 -18.81 15.77 -9.57
C PRO A 19 -18.61 14.30 -9.10
N GLY A 20 -17.36 13.89 -8.90
CA GLY A 20 -16.95 12.54 -8.51
C GLY A 20 -16.02 12.50 -7.29
N ARG A 21 -16.01 13.55 -6.46
CA ARG A 21 -15.20 13.61 -5.22
C ARG A 21 -15.31 12.36 -4.36
N GLN A 22 -16.52 11.81 -4.28
CA GLN A 22 -16.84 10.63 -3.48
C GLN A 22 -16.14 9.35 -3.94
N LEU A 23 -15.73 9.26 -5.21
CA LEU A 23 -15.00 8.12 -5.74
C LEU A 23 -13.58 8.03 -5.17
N TRP A 24 -13.05 9.14 -4.64
CA TRP A 24 -11.70 9.26 -4.13
C TRP A 24 -11.62 9.56 -2.63
N GLU A 25 -12.71 10.02 -2.02
CA GLU A 25 -12.90 10.05 -0.57
C GLU A 25 -13.35 8.66 -0.09
N ARG A 26 -12.47 7.66 -0.24
CA ARG A 26 -12.68 6.36 0.39
C ARG A 26 -12.34 6.50 1.86
N ASN A 27 -13.35 6.36 2.72
CA ASN A 27 -13.12 6.30 4.16
C ASN A 27 -12.24 5.08 4.45
N PRO A 28 -11.17 5.16 5.26
CA PRO A 28 -10.31 4.01 5.56
C PRO A 28 -11.09 2.79 6.05
N ASP A 29 -12.21 3.01 6.76
CA ASP A 29 -13.13 1.97 7.23
C ASP A 29 -13.86 1.21 6.11
N GLN A 30 -13.90 1.76 4.89
CA GLN A 30 -14.49 1.13 3.70
C GLN A 30 -13.47 0.33 2.86
N VAL A 31 -12.17 0.49 3.12
CA VAL A 31 -11.08 -0.13 2.33
C VAL A 31 -10.40 -1.26 3.10
N ALA A 32 -10.41 -1.22 4.43
CA ALA A 32 -9.88 -2.29 5.26
C ALA A 32 -10.92 -2.62 6.35
N PRO A 33 -11.54 -3.83 6.33
CA PRO A 33 -12.27 -4.29 7.50
C PRO A 33 -11.24 -4.48 8.62
N ASN A 34 -11.38 -3.71 9.70
CA ASN A 34 -10.55 -3.71 10.89
C ASN A 34 -9.05 -3.41 10.67
N ARG A 35 -8.61 -2.21 11.10
CA ARG A 35 -7.18 -1.82 11.18
C ARG A 35 -6.29 -2.82 11.94
N CYS A 36 -6.87 -3.63 12.83
CA CYS A 36 -6.14 -4.65 13.59
C CYS A 36 -5.78 -5.88 12.75
N ASP A 37 -6.45 -6.11 11.61
CA ASP A 37 -6.25 -7.30 10.78
C ASP A 37 -5.41 -7.01 9.52
N ASP A 38 -5.06 -5.73 9.28
CA ASP A 38 -4.24 -5.33 8.14
C ASP A 38 -2.76 -5.38 8.50
N TRP A 39 -2.25 -6.61 8.52
CA TRP A 39 -0.83 -6.93 8.70
C TRP A 39 0.06 -6.08 7.78
N LEU A 40 -0.40 -5.64 6.60
CA LEU A 40 0.35 -4.77 5.68
C LEU A 40 0.76 -3.42 6.29
N LEU A 41 0.10 -2.97 7.36
CA LEU A 41 0.46 -1.76 8.12
C LEU A 41 1.69 -1.98 9.02
N GLU A 42 2.00 -3.23 9.35
CA GLU A 42 3.19 -3.57 10.11
C GLU A 42 4.45 -3.41 9.24
N PRO A 43 5.53 -2.83 9.78
CA PRO A 43 6.76 -2.66 9.04
C PRO A 43 7.30 -4.02 8.58
N PRO A 44 7.80 -4.13 7.34
CA PRO A 44 8.32 -5.39 6.83
C PRO A 44 9.52 -5.85 7.65
N SER A 45 9.46 -7.05 8.21
CA SER A 45 10.56 -7.66 8.94
C SER A 45 11.67 -8.11 7.99
N LEU A 46 12.87 -7.59 8.22
CA LEU A 46 14.05 -7.99 7.46
C LEU A 46 14.45 -9.45 7.74
N GLU A 47 14.29 -9.91 8.97
CA GLU A 47 14.60 -11.30 9.35
C GLU A 47 13.73 -12.27 8.57
N GLU A 48 12.43 -12.01 8.48
CA GLU A 48 11.49 -12.82 7.70
C GLU A 48 11.84 -12.81 6.21
N ALA A 49 12.17 -11.63 5.67
CA ALA A 49 12.58 -11.50 4.27
C ALA A 49 13.83 -12.34 3.96
N ARG A 50 14.83 -12.36 4.85
CA ARG A 50 16.06 -13.15 4.70
C ARG A 50 15.82 -14.65 4.83
N LEU A 51 14.89 -15.05 5.69
CA LEU A 51 14.49 -16.46 5.84
C LEU A 51 13.72 -16.97 4.61
N LEU A 52 12.87 -16.15 4.03
CA LEU A 52 12.05 -16.50 2.87
C LEU A 52 12.82 -16.43 1.54
N PHE A 53 13.78 -15.50 1.43
CA PHE A 53 14.59 -15.28 0.22
C PHE A 53 16.09 -15.29 0.52
N PRO A 54 16.65 -16.39 1.06
CA PRO A 54 18.06 -16.48 1.45
C PRO A 54 19.04 -16.32 0.28
N GLN A 55 18.58 -16.53 -0.95
CA GLN A 55 19.36 -16.39 -2.18
C GLN A 55 19.49 -14.94 -2.69
N LEU A 56 18.77 -13.99 -2.08
CA LEU A 56 18.76 -12.59 -2.51
C LEU A 56 19.58 -11.71 -1.57
N ASP A 57 20.12 -10.63 -2.13
CA ASP A 57 20.69 -9.54 -1.34
C ASP A 57 19.61 -8.92 -0.44
N GLU A 58 20.01 -8.34 0.69
CA GLU A 58 19.11 -7.85 1.74
C GLU A 58 18.00 -6.92 1.23
N GLU A 59 18.36 -5.93 0.41
CA GLU A 59 17.42 -4.97 -0.18
C GLU A 59 16.44 -5.65 -1.15
N ARG A 60 16.93 -6.61 -1.95
CA ARG A 60 16.11 -7.38 -2.90
C ARG A 60 15.18 -8.35 -2.20
N ALA A 61 15.65 -8.98 -1.12
CA ALA A 61 14.84 -9.85 -0.27
C ALA A 61 13.69 -9.05 0.36
N LEU A 62 13.98 -7.85 0.89
CA LEU A 62 12.98 -6.98 1.49
C LEU A 62 11.92 -6.51 0.46
N LEU A 63 12.36 -6.09 -0.73
CA LEU A 63 11.44 -5.71 -1.81
C LEU A 63 10.56 -6.89 -2.25
N ARG A 64 11.15 -8.08 -2.40
CA ARG A 64 10.39 -9.26 -2.83
C ARG A 64 9.44 -9.76 -1.73
N TYR A 65 9.83 -9.59 -0.48
CA TYR A 65 8.94 -9.81 0.66
C TYR A 65 7.75 -8.86 0.62
N GLN A 66 7.95 -7.54 0.49
CA GLN A 66 6.84 -6.58 0.37
C GLN A 66 5.90 -6.90 -0.80
N GLN A 67 6.45 -7.28 -1.96
CA GLN A 67 5.63 -7.70 -3.11
C GLN A 67 4.79 -8.94 -2.80
N LEU A 68 5.37 -9.96 -2.17
CA LEU A 68 4.63 -11.15 -1.72
C LEU A 68 3.48 -10.77 -0.78
N ARG A 69 3.71 -9.83 0.15
CA ARG A 69 2.68 -9.38 1.09
C ARG A 69 1.49 -8.75 0.37
N LEU A 70 1.76 -7.94 -0.66
CA LEU A 70 0.74 -7.33 -1.51
C LEU A 70 -0.03 -8.38 -2.33
N GLU A 71 0.68 -9.34 -2.94
CA GLU A 71 0.07 -10.42 -3.73
C GLU A 71 -0.90 -11.27 -2.88
N MET A 72 -0.52 -11.58 -1.63
CA MET A 72 -1.39 -12.31 -0.70
C MET A 72 -2.65 -11.49 -0.35
N ARG A 73 -2.52 -10.18 -0.17
CA ARG A 73 -3.65 -9.29 0.08
C ARG A 73 -4.63 -9.25 -1.09
N GLU A 74 -4.11 -9.15 -2.32
CA GLU A 74 -4.94 -9.19 -3.53
C GLU A 74 -5.66 -10.52 -3.68
N ARG A 75 -4.96 -11.64 -3.42
CA ARG A 75 -5.53 -12.99 -3.50
C ARG A 75 -6.64 -13.23 -2.47
N ASP A 76 -6.51 -12.67 -1.27
CA ASP A 76 -7.53 -12.77 -0.21
C ASP A 76 -8.80 -11.95 -0.49
N GLY A 77 -8.90 -11.30 -1.66
CA GLY A 77 -10.03 -10.42 -1.99
C GLY A 77 -10.05 -9.14 -1.13
N ARG A 78 -8.94 -8.85 -0.41
CA ARG A 78 -8.68 -7.60 0.30
C ARG A 78 -7.91 -6.59 -0.55
N GLY A 79 -7.73 -6.91 -1.84
CA GLY A 79 -7.28 -6.01 -2.90
C GLY A 79 -8.42 -5.19 -3.48
N PHE A 80 -8.07 -4.05 -4.10
CA PHE A 80 -8.99 -3.02 -4.58
C PHE A 80 -9.91 -3.42 -5.73
#